data_AF-A0A6C1NQQ3-F1
#
_entry.id   AF-A0A6C1NQQ3-F1
#
_cell.length_a   1.000
_cell.length_b   1.000
_cell.length_c   1.000
_cell.angle_alpha   90.00
_cell.angle_beta   90.00
_cell.angle_gamma   90.00
#
_symmetry.space_group_name_H-M   'P 1'
#
loop_
_entity.id
_entity.type
_entity.pdbx_description
1 polymer ?
#
loop_
_entity_poly.entity_id
_entity_poly.type
_entity_poly.pdbx_seq_one_letter_code
_entity_poly.pdbx_strand_id
1 'polypeptide(L)' 'MTEPARSTDPRPRTLGELRASGWTSRSVKDEMRANLRARLRDGDPLFPGILGYRNTVIPRITNAVLARQDFI' A
#
# COMPACT_ATOMS: atom_id res chain seq x y z
N MET A 1 -2.61 -3.17 -17.98
CA MET A 1 -1.98 -4.22 -17.15
C MET A 1 -0.53 -3.83 -16.98
N THR A 2 -0.23 -2.98 -16.00
CA THR A 2 1.11 -2.43 -15.79
C THR A 2 1.73 -3.19 -14.62
N GLU A 3 2.60 -4.15 -14.94
CA GLU A 3 3.46 -4.83 -13.98
C GLU A 3 4.45 -3.79 -13.44
N PRO A 4 4.52 -3.50 -12.13
CA PRO A 4 5.55 -2.61 -11.64
C PRO A 4 6.90 -3.29 -11.89
N ALA A 5 7.80 -2.59 -12.57
CA ALA A 5 9.14 -3.07 -12.88
C ALA A 5 9.79 -3.66 -11.63
N ARG A 6 10.09 -4.96 -11.64
CA ARG A 6 10.85 -5.61 -10.57
C ARG A 6 12.24 -4.99 -10.56
N SER A 7 12.58 -4.26 -9.50
CA SER A 7 13.90 -3.68 -9.30
C SER A 7 14.97 -4.76 -9.41
N THR A 8 15.90 -4.59 -10.35
CA THR A 8 17.09 -5.43 -10.58
C THR A 8 18.26 -5.10 -9.65
N ASP A 9 18.09 -4.17 -8.71
CA ASP A 9 19.10 -3.86 -7.71
C ASP A 9 19.35 -5.05 -6.77
N PRO A 10 20.61 -5.31 -6.36
CA PRO A 10 20.91 -6.34 -5.39
C PRO A 10 20.21 -6.02 -4.07
N ARG A 11 19.22 -6.85 -3.73
CA ARG A 11 18.51 -6.73 -2.45
C ARG A 11 19.46 -7.05 -1.30
N PRO A 12 19.39 -6.29 -0.18
CA PRO A 12 20.12 -6.61 1.04
C PRO A 12 19.91 -8.08 1.44
N ARG A 13 21.01 -8.78 1.71
CA ARG A 13 21.02 -10.18 2.16
C ARG A 13 21.08 -10.29 3.67
N THR A 14 21.51 -9.23 4.35
CA THR A 14 21.64 -9.18 5.81
C THR A 14 20.88 -8.00 6.41
N LEU A 15 20.56 -8.09 7.70
CA LEU A 15 19.95 -6.98 8.44
C LEU A 15 20.87 -5.76 8.50
N GLY A 16 22.19 -5.98 8.52
CA GLY A 16 23.19 -4.90 8.46
C GLY A 16 23.11 -4.12 7.16
N GLU A 17 23.10 -4.82 6.02
CA GLU A 17 22.93 -4.22 4.69
C GLU A 17 21.58 -3.49 4.55
N LEU A 18 20.50 -4.05 5.10
CA LEU A 18 19.17 -3.41 5.05
C LEU A 18 19.16 -2.09 5.82
N ARG A 19 19.78 -2.04 7.01
CA ARG A 19 19.89 -0.81 7.79
C ARG A 19 20.79 0.22 7.08
N ALA A 20 21.90 -0.23 6.49
CA ALA A 20 22.82 0.63 5.75
C ALA A 20 22.19 1.22 4.48
N SER A 21 21.19 0.56 3.88
CA SER A 21 20.46 1.07 2.72
C SER A 21 19.51 2.23 3.05
N GLY A 22 19.47 2.71 4.30
CA GLY A 22 18.54 3.75 4.74
C GLY A 22 17.11 3.27 4.96
N TRP A 23 16.88 1.95 4.98
CA TRP A 23 15.55 1.41 5.26
C TRP A 23 15.11 1.80 6.68
N THR A 24 13.87 2.27 6.78
CA THR A 24 13.26 2.65 8.04
C THR A 24 12.00 1.82 8.26
N SER A 25 11.86 1.28 9.47
CA SER A 25 10.65 0.55 9.85
C SER A 25 9.46 1.51 9.88
N ARG A 26 8.34 1.07 9.30
CA ARG A 26 7.07 1.77 9.35
C ARG A 26 5.97 0.81 9.76
N SER A 27 4.94 1.31 10.42
CA SER A 27 3.78 0.49 10.74
C SER A 27 3.06 0.09 9.45
N VAL A 28 2.47 -1.11 9.43
CA VAL A 28 1.64 -1.58 8.31
C VAL A 28 0.50 -0.59 8.04
N LYS A 29 -0.08 0.00 9.09
CA LYS A 29 -1.13 1.03 8.96
C LYS A 29 -0.63 2.27 8.20
N ASP A 30 0.60 2.71 8.46
CA ASP A 30 1.18 3.86 7.75
C ASP A 30 1.52 3.56 6.30
N GLU A 31 2.04 2.37 6.05
CA GLU A 31 2.29 1.85 4.71
C GLU A 31 0.99 1.82 3.88
N MET A 32 -0.05 1.19 4.41
CA MET A 32 -1.35 1.09 3.75
C MET A 32 -1.94 2.48 3.45
N ARG A 33 -1.88 3.40 4.41
CA ARG A 33 -2.37 4.77 4.25
C ARG A 33 -1.60 5.55 3.20
N ALA A 34 -0.26 5.45 3.19
CA ALA A 34 0.58 6.12 2.21
C ALA A 34 0.30 5.60 0.80
N ASN A 35 0.23 4.27 0.64
CA ASN A 35 -0.05 3.63 -0.64
C ASN A 35 -1.47 3.99 -1.14
N LEU A 36 -2.48 3.95 -0.27
CA LEU A 36 -3.84 4.34 -0.62
C LEU A 36 -3.92 5.80 -1.09
N ARG A 37 -3.24 6.72 -0.40
CA ARG A 37 -3.17 8.14 -0.80
C ARG A 37 -2.48 8.34 -2.14
N ALA A 38 -1.50 7.52 -2.49
CA ALA A 38 -0.86 7.58 -3.81
C ALA A 38 -1.86 7.15 -4.89
N ARG A 39 -2.49 5.99 -4.72
CA ARG A 39 -3.44 5.44 -5.70
C ARG A 39 -4.68 6.31 -5.89
N LEU A 40 -5.17 6.95 -4.82
CA LEU A 40 -6.25 7.93 -4.91
C LEU A 40 -5.86 9.18 -5.70
N ARG A 41 -4.59 9.62 -5.61
CA ARG A 41 -4.07 10.75 -6.40
C ARG A 41 -3.92 10.40 -7.87
N ASP A 42 -3.49 9.17 -8.15
CA ASP A 42 -3.30 8.69 -9.52
C ASP A 42 -4.63 8.40 -10.23
N GLY A 43 -5.75 8.32 -9.49
CA GLY A 43 -7.09 8.08 -10.03
C GLY A 43 -7.35 6.64 -10.45
N ASP A 44 -6.40 5.73 -10.18
CA ASP A 44 -6.49 4.33 -10.56
C ASP A 44 -7.56 3.57 -9.74
N PRO A 45 -8.16 2.51 -10.32
CA PRO A 45 -9.03 1.62 -9.57
C PRO A 45 -8.30 1.05 -8.34
N LEU A 46 -8.81 1.37 -7.15
CA LEU A 46 -8.23 0.91 -5.88
C LEU A 46 -8.23 -0.62 -5.77
N PHE A 47 -9.28 -1.28 -6.25
CA PHE A 47 -9.43 -2.72 -6.14
C PHE A 47 -9.85 -3.31 -7.49
N PRO A 48 -8.91 -3.44 -8.43
CA PRO A 48 -9.20 -4.04 -9.74
C PRO A 48 -9.63 -5.51 -9.53
N GLY A 49 -10.68 -5.93 -10.24
CA GLY A 49 -11.23 -7.28 -10.13
C GLY A 49 -12.28 -7.48 -9.03
N ILE A 50 -12.47 -6.52 -8.10
CA ILE A 50 -13.57 -6.59 -7.13
C ILE A 50 -14.86 -6.03 -7.77
N LEU A 51 -15.89 -6.88 -7.86
CA LEU A 51 -17.21 -6.54 -8.39
C LEU A 51 -18.24 -6.45 -7.25
N GLY A 52 -19.27 -5.61 -7.41
CA GLY A 52 -20.39 -5.51 -6.47
C GLY A 52 -20.18 -4.65 -5.22
N TYR A 53 -18.93 -4.40 -4.79
CA TYR A 53 -18.65 -3.69 -3.53
C TYR A 53 -18.31 -2.21 -3.66
N ARG A 54 -18.42 -1.63 -4.87
CA ARG A 54 -18.01 -0.24 -5.14
C ARG A 54 -18.74 0.78 -4.27
N ASN A 55 -20.00 0.52 -3.95
CA ASN A 55 -20.87 1.46 -3.23
C ASN A 55 -21.12 1.06 -1.76
N THR A 56 -20.48 -0.01 -1.27
CA THR A 56 -20.74 -0.55 0.08
C THR A 56 -19.45 -0.66 0.88
N VAL A 57 -18.66 -1.70 0.63
CA VAL A 57 -17.51 -2.06 1.46
C VAL A 57 -16.28 -1.24 1.08
N ILE A 58 -16.06 -0.99 -0.20
CA ILE A 58 -14.87 -0.26 -0.68
C ILE A 58 -14.76 1.15 -0.06
N PRO A 59 -15.83 1.96 -0.01
CA PRO A 59 -15.77 3.27 0.64
C PRO A 59 -15.47 3.16 2.14
N ARG A 60 -16.08 2.19 2.83
CA ARG A 60 -15.86 1.98 4.28
C ARG A 60 -14.42 1.62 4.58
N ILE A 61 -13.84 0.70 3.82
CA ILE A 61 -12.44 0.30 3.99
C ILE A 61 -11.50 1.46 3.69
N THR A 62 -11.76 2.19 2.60
CA THR A 62 -10.95 3.35 2.21
C THR A 62 -10.90 4.38 3.35
N ASN A 63 -12.06 4.72 3.92
CA ASN A 63 -12.16 5.66 5.04
C ASN A 63 -11.43 5.16 6.29
N ALA A 64 -11.60 3.88 6.66
CA ALA A 64 -10.93 3.30 7.82
C ALA A 64 -9.40 3.28 7.67
N VAL A 65 -8.87 2.93 6.49
CA VAL A 65 -7.41 3.01 6.22
C VAL A 65 -6.92 4.45 6.34
N LEU A 66 -7.65 5.42 5.78
CA LEU A 66 -7.29 6.84 5.87
C LEU A 66 -7.31 7.35 7.32
N ALA A 67 -8.28 6.89 8.11
CA ALA A 67 -8.44 7.21 9.54
C ALA A 67 -7.49 6.42 10.46
N ARG A 68 -6.73 5.46 9.93
CA ARG A 68 -5.87 4.52 10.69
C ARG A 68 -6.66 3.68 11.71
N GLN A 69 -7.93 3.42 11.42
CA GLN A 69 -8.82 2.60 12.26
C GLN A 69 -8.64 1.11 11.95
N ASP A 70 -8.92 0.28 12.95
CA ASP A 70 -9.01 -1.17 12.80
C ASP A 70 -10.38 -1.57 12.22
N PHE A 71 -10.44 -2.74 11.58
CA PHE A 71 -11.66 -3.29 10.99
C PHE A 71 -12.26 -4.34 11.92
N ILE A 72 -13.59 -4.36 12.06
CA ILE A 72 -14.39 -5.40 12.73
C ILE A 72 -15.40 -5.94 11.73
#